data_AF-A0A918RY30-F1
#
_entry.id   AF-A0A918RY30-F1
#
_cell.length_a   1.000
_cell.length_b   1.000
_cell.length_c   1.000
_cell.angle_alpha   90.00
_cell.angle_beta   90.00
_cell.angle_gamma   90.00
#
_symmetry.space_group_name_H-M   'P 1'
#
loop_
_entity.id
_entity.type
_entity.pdbx_description
1 polymer ?
#
loop_
_entity_poly.entity_id
_entity_poly.type
_entity_poly.pdbx_seq_one_letter_code
_entity_poly.pdbx_strand_id
1 'polypeptide(L)' 'MPTPINPADRVPKGDHNRRLDLGLELEQLAAEAGVTPDQLHEYETTSPDHDFDTSVAERVGAALERLEANPPSSQSVKT' A
#
# COMPACT_ATOMS: atom_id res chain seq x y z
N MET A 1 0.28 0.27 -13.79
CA MET A 1 0.01 1.73 -13.73
C MET A 1 1.29 2.38 -13.21
N PRO A 2 1.81 3.46 -13.81
CA PRO A 2 2.97 4.15 -13.24
C PRO A 2 2.59 4.77 -11.89
N THR A 3 3.54 4.83 -10.93
CA THR A 3 3.42 5.60 -9.69
C THR A 3 2.71 6.92 -9.94
N PRO A 4 1.69 7.32 -9.15
CA PRO A 4 1.31 8.72 -9.12
C PRO A 4 2.57 9.55 -8.88
N ILE A 5 2.82 10.49 -9.80
CA ILE A 5 4.03 11.32 -9.81
C ILE A 5 4.10 12.17 -8.53
N ASN A 6 2.95 12.43 -7.90
CA ASN A 6 2.81 13.09 -6.61
C ASN A 6 2.22 12.12 -5.57
N PRO A 7 2.93 11.83 -4.46
CA PRO A 7 2.40 11.01 -3.36
C PRO A 7 1.08 11.53 -2.76
N ALA A 8 0.80 12.83 -2.86
CA ALA A 8 -0.46 13.43 -2.40
C ALA A 8 -1.67 13.05 -3.27
N ASP A 9 -1.45 12.57 -4.50
CA ASP A 9 -2.54 12.11 -5.38
C ASP A 9 -2.94 10.64 -5.08
N ARG A 10 -2.29 10.00 -4.09
CA ARG A 10 -2.65 8.65 -3.69
C ARG A 10 -3.98 8.64 -2.95
N VAL A 11 -4.69 7.52 -3.11
CA VAL A 11 -5.96 7.26 -2.44
C VAL A 11 -5.70 6.19 -1.39
N PRO A 12 -5.63 6.54 -0.09
CA PRO A 12 -5.27 5.56 0.95
C PRO A 12 -6.19 4.34 0.95
N LYS A 13 -7.49 4.56 0.72
CA LYS A 13 -8.44 3.45 0.60
C LYS A 13 -8.21 2.58 -0.65
N GLY A 14 -7.69 3.16 -1.73
CA GLY A 14 -7.29 2.42 -2.93
C GLY A 14 -6.09 1.52 -2.67
N ASP A 15 -5.06 2.04 -1.99
CA ASP A 15 -3.88 1.26 -1.60
C ASP A 15 -4.22 0.15 -0.59
N HIS A 16 -5.14 0.40 0.35
CA HIS A 16 -5.71 -0.62 1.22
C HIS A 16 -6.34 -1.78 0.42
N ASN A 17 -7.13 -1.47 -0.61
CA ASN A 17 -7.76 -2.51 -1.43
C ASN A 17 -6.71 -3.29 -2.22
N ARG A 18 -5.68 -2.62 -2.76
CA ARG A 18 -4.55 -3.29 -3.44
C ARG A 18 -3.82 -4.26 -2.52
N ARG A 19 -3.62 -3.91 -1.25
CA ARG A 19 -3.05 -4.81 -0.24
C ARG A 19 -3.90 -6.07 -0.07
N LEU A 20 -5.22 -5.92 0.05
CA LEU A 20 -6.15 -7.04 0.20
C LEU A 20 -6.19 -7.92 -1.06
N ASP A 21 -6.15 -7.33 -2.25
CA ASP A 21 -6.10 -8.06 -3.53
C ASP A 21 -4.79 -8.87 -3.65
N LEU A 22 -3.69 -8.35 -3.09
CA LEU A 22 -2.43 -9.08 -2.96
C LEU A 22 -2.43 -10.14 -1.85
N GLY A 23 -3.51 -10.27 -1.07
CA GLY A 23 -3.60 -11.22 0.05
C GLY A 23 -2.57 -10.95 1.15
N LEU A 24 -2.15 -9.69 1.31
CA LEU A 24 -1.15 -9.29 2.29
C LEU A 24 -1.81 -8.84 3.59
N GLU A 25 -1.31 -9.37 4.70
CA GLU A 25 -1.58 -8.85 6.03
C GLU A 25 -0.94 -7.48 6.23
N LEU A 26 -1.44 -6.72 7.20
CA LEU A 26 -0.98 -5.36 7.49
C LEU A 26 0.53 -5.33 7.78
N GLU A 27 1.02 -6.26 8.60
CA GLU A 27 2.43 -6.35 8.98
C GLU A 27 3.33 -6.70 7.79
N GLN A 28 2.82 -7.49 6.84
CA GLN A 28 3.58 -7.87 5.65
C GLN A 28 3.82 -6.66 4.76
N LEU A 29 2.77 -5.89 4.44
CA LEU A 29 2.95 -4.68 3.63
C LEU A 29 3.78 -3.63 4.38
N ALA A 30 3.56 -3.45 5.68
CA ALA A 30 4.33 -2.51 6.48
C ALA A 30 5.84 -2.82 6.44
N ALA A 31 6.20 -4.11 6.56
CA ALA A 31 7.58 -4.56 6.43
C ALA A 31 8.15 -4.30 5.02
N GLU A 32 7.39 -4.61 3.97
CA GLU A 32 7.79 -4.40 2.57
C GLU A 32 7.93 -2.91 2.19
N ALA A 33 7.18 -2.04 2.87
CA ALA A 33 7.22 -0.58 2.69
C ALA A 33 8.20 0.13 3.63
N GLY A 34 8.75 -0.55 4.64
CA GLY A 34 9.64 0.07 5.63
C GLY A 34 8.93 1.13 6.48
N VAL A 35 7.69 0.83 6.89
CA VAL A 35 6.87 1.63 7.81
C VAL A 35 6.40 0.74 8.97
N THR A 36 5.88 1.33 10.05
CA THR A 36 5.26 0.53 11.11
C THR A 36 3.83 0.11 10.73
N PRO A 37 3.30 -0.99 11.30
CA PRO A 37 1.90 -1.37 11.10
C PRO A 37 0.92 -0.25 11.51
N ASP A 38 1.23 0.49 12.57
CA ASP A 38 0.41 1.62 13.02
C ASP A 38 0.39 2.76 11.99
N GLN A 39 1.55 3.10 11.41
CA GLN A 39 1.63 4.12 10.35
C GLN A 39 0.84 3.70 9.11
N LEU A 40 0.92 2.41 8.73
CA LEU A 40 0.14 1.89 7.62
C LEU A 40 -1.36 1.91 7.93
N HIS A 41 -1.76 1.54 9.14
CA HIS A 41 -3.16 1.56 9.56
C HIS A 41 -3.73 2.98 9.54
N GLU A 42 -3.00 3.94 10.10
CA GLU A 42 -3.38 5.35 10.10
C GLU A 42 -3.54 5.89 8.68
N TYR A 43 -2.58 5.59 7.81
CA TYR A 43 -2.66 5.92 6.38
C TYR A 43 -3.92 5.31 5.75
N GLU A 44 -4.11 3.98 5.82
CA GLU A 44 -5.22 3.28 5.16
C GLU A 44 -6.61 3.67 5.68
N THR A 45 -6.70 4.15 6.93
CA THR A 45 -7.94 4.60 7.55
C THR A 45 -8.16 6.11 7.45
N THR A 46 -7.25 6.84 6.80
CA THR A 46 -7.39 8.28 6.59
C THR A 46 -8.67 8.57 5.79
N SER A 47 -9.54 9.40 6.37
CA SER A 47 -10.77 9.86 5.72
C SER A 47 -10.45 10.66 4.45
N PRO A 48 -11.32 10.66 3.43
CA PRO A 48 -11.12 11.44 2.20
C PRO A 48 -10.90 12.94 2.43
N ASP A 49 -11.39 13.48 3.54
CA ASP A 49 -11.31 14.90 3.92
C ASP A 49 -10.11 15.21 4.84
N HIS A 50 -9.21 14.24 5.09
CA HIS A 50 -8.08 14.39 5.99
C HIS A 50 -6.75 14.23 5.24
N ASP A 51 -5.75 15.02 5.66
CA ASP A 51 -4.38 14.88 5.20
C ASP A 51 -3.72 13.63 5.77
N PHE A 52 -2.81 13.03 5.01
CA PHE A 52 -1.97 11.91 5.43
C PHE A 52 -0.48 12.24 5.27
N ASP A 53 0.38 11.46 5.93
CA ASP A 53 1.82 11.55 5.75
C ASP A 53 2.21 11.06 4.35
N THR A 54 2.62 12.00 3.50
CA THR A 54 3.01 11.73 2.10
C THR A 54 4.24 10.83 2.00
N SER A 55 5.09 10.79 3.02
CA SER A 55 6.24 9.88 3.06
C SER A 55 5.81 8.43 3.29
N VAL A 56 4.75 8.20 4.08
CA VAL A 56 4.13 6.89 4.25
C VAL A 56 3.46 6.47 2.94
N ALA A 57 2.68 7.37 2.33
CA ALA A 57 2.01 7.12 1.06
C ALA A 57 2.98 6.75 -0.07
N GLU A 58 4.10 7.45 -0.18
CA GLU A 58 5.15 7.16 -1.17
C GLU A 58 5.71 5.74 -1.00
N ARG A 59 6.08 5.38 0.23
CA ARG A 59 6.66 4.07 0.56
C ARG A 59 5.69 2.93 0.34
N VAL A 60 4.45 3.07 0.83
CA VAL A 60 3.39 2.08 0.68
C VAL A 60 3.07 1.85 -0.79
N GLY A 61 2.91 2.94 -1.53
CA GLY A 61 2.65 2.90 -2.96
C GLY A 61 3.76 2.21 -3.77
N ALA A 62 5.02 2.55 -3.50
CA ALA A 62 6.17 1.93 -4.15
C ALA A 62 6.27 0.43 -3.82
N ALA A 63 5.97 0.03 -2.59
CA ALA A 63 5.94 -1.38 -2.19
C ALA A 63 4.84 -2.15 -2.93
N LEU A 64 3.62 -1.61 -2.97
CA LEU A 64 2.50 -2.23 -3.69
C LEU A 64 2.81 -2.42 -5.17
N GLU A 65 3.36 -1.41 -5.84
CA GLU A 65 3.71 -1.50 -7.26
C GLU A 65 4.80 -2.55 -7.52
N ARG A 66 5.80 -2.64 -6.65
CA ARG A 66 6.84 -3.67 -6.74
C ARG A 66 6.26 -5.07 -6.57
N LEU A 67 5.35 -5.25 -5.62
CA LEU A 67 4.72 -6.54 -5.30
C LEU A 67 3.73 -6.96 -6.39
N GLU A 68 2.98 -6.03 -6.98
CA GLU A 68 2.12 -6.29 -8.14
C GLU A 68 2.92 -6.67 -9.38
N ALA A 69 4.07 -6.02 -9.59
CA ALA A 69 4.96 -6.33 -10.70
C ALA A 69 5.70 -7.68 -10.51
N ASN A 70 5.95 -8.08 -9.25
CA ASN A 70 6.66 -9.30 -8.90
C ASN A 70 5.97 -10.00 -7.72
N PRO A 71 4.81 -10.64 -7.94
CA PRO A 71 4.07 -11.28 -6.87
C PRO A 71 4.93 -12.39 -6.24
N PRO A 72 5.03 -12.46 -4.90
CA PRO A 72 5.81 -13.50 -4.24
C PRO A 72 5.23 -14.88 -4.60
N SER A 73 6.13 -15.87 -4.75
CA SER A 73 5.81 -17.23 -5.24
C SER A 73 4.77 -17.98 -4.39
N SER A 74 4.48 -17.49 -3.18
CA SER A 74 3.48 -18.04 -2.26
C SER A 74 2.04 -17.69 -2.62
N GLN A 75 1.82 -16.81 -3.61
CA GLN A 75 0.49 -16.37 -4.01
C GLN A 75 -0.08 -17.32 -5.07
N SER A 76 -0.90 -18.27 -4.63
CA SER A 76 -1.71 -19.09 -5.54
C SER A 76 -2.89 -18.26 -6.06
N VAL A 77 -2.74 -17.66 -7.23
CA VAL A 77 -3.89 -17.16 -8.00
C VAL A 77 -4.70 -18.40 -8.39
N LYS A 78 -5.85 -18.62 -7.75
CA LYS A 78 -6.82 -19.59 -8.26
C LYS A 78 -7.44 -18.99 -9.52
N THR A 79 -7.04 -19.53 -10.67
CA THR A 79 -7.67 -19.32 -11.98
C THR A 79 -9.10 -19.89 -11.99
#